data_AF-A0A1F7T743-F1
#
_entry.id   AF-A0A1F7T743-F1
#
_cell.length_a   1.000
_cell.length_b   1.000
_cell.length_c   1.000
_cell.angle_alpha   90.00
_cell.angle_beta   90.00
_cell.angle_gamma   90.00
#
_symmetry.space_group_name_H-M   'P 1'
#
loop_
_entity.id
_entity.type
_entity.pdbx_description
1 polymer ?
#
loop_
_entity_poly.entity_id
_entity_poly.type
_entity_poly.pdbx_seq_one_letter_code
_entity_poly.pdbx_strand_id
1 'polypeptide(L)'
;MRERSRPGSTRVVRSWKWTAFSLAIAAAGAGGAALLWPRGYGYWALGAALAGAAVAAGVFLSSGAAPCPSCGGEIAPLGFGENRYVRCPACGGYSEGEGGAIWAIEPDRVAGRPEFAIPLAGAWRLPGLCCACGEEAVRTERITIRRAFTRGSPTSPRLPNLTIEAPHCARHTGGAALDGEASREFSVEAMKGYLTVLRVRSYRFYRAFRELNGG
;
A
#
# COMPACT_ATOMS: atom_id res chain seq x y z
N MET A 1 11.17 -13.34 26.94
CA MET A 1 10.53 -12.01 26.92
C MET A 1 9.07 -12.20 26.49
N ARG A 2 8.09 -11.95 27.37
CA ARG A 2 6.66 -11.94 26.98
C ARG A 2 6.34 -10.55 26.45
N GLU A 3 6.18 -10.47 25.14
CA GLU A 3 5.76 -9.26 24.44
C GLU A 3 4.36 -8.87 24.94
N ARG A 4 4.24 -7.71 25.58
CA ARG A 4 2.92 -7.19 25.99
C ARG A 4 2.22 -6.75 24.72
N SER A 5 1.19 -7.48 24.31
CA SER A 5 0.31 -7.08 23.21
C SER A 5 -0.19 -5.67 23.45
N ARG A 6 0.06 -4.75 22.49
CA ARG A 6 -0.48 -3.38 22.55
C ARG A 6 -2.02 -3.47 22.60
N PRO A 7 -2.69 -2.67 23.42
CA PRO A 7 -4.16 -2.64 23.42
C PRO A 7 -4.67 -2.28 22.01
N GLY A 8 -5.64 -3.06 21.52
CA GLY A 8 -6.18 -2.91 20.17
C GLY A 8 -5.37 -3.58 19.04
N SER A 9 -4.36 -4.40 19.35
CA SER A 9 -3.66 -5.18 18.33
C SER A 9 -4.50 -6.35 17.82
N THR A 10 -4.47 -6.62 16.52
CA THR A 10 -5.04 -7.81 15.89
C THR A 10 -3.92 -8.72 15.39
N ARG A 11 -4.12 -10.05 15.50
CA ARG A 11 -3.11 -11.02 15.08
C ARG A 11 -3.19 -11.24 13.57
N VAL A 12 -2.03 -11.23 12.92
CA VAL A 12 -1.88 -11.68 11.54
C VAL A 12 -2.05 -13.19 11.52
N VAL A 13 -3.10 -13.65 10.86
CA VAL A 13 -3.38 -15.07 10.62
C VAL A 13 -3.07 -15.41 9.17
N ARG A 14 -2.74 -16.67 8.92
CA ARG A 14 -2.52 -17.15 7.56
C ARG A 14 -3.84 -17.05 6.77
N SER A 15 -3.80 -16.42 5.60
CA SER A 15 -4.94 -16.35 4.70
C SER A 15 -5.21 -17.73 4.10
N TRP A 16 -6.35 -18.33 4.47
CA TRP A 16 -6.78 -19.62 3.91
C TRP A 16 -7.02 -19.51 2.40
N LYS A 17 -7.58 -18.41 1.91
CA LYS A 17 -7.85 -18.17 0.49
C LYS A 17 -6.56 -18.26 -0.34
N TRP A 18 -5.51 -17.56 0.10
CA TRP A 18 -4.20 -17.61 -0.56
C TRP A 18 -3.56 -18.99 -0.44
N THR A 19 -3.69 -19.64 0.72
CA THR A 19 -3.15 -20.99 0.92
C THR A 19 -3.82 -22.00 -0.03
N ALA A 20 -5.15 -21.96 -0.14
CA ALA A 20 -5.91 -22.84 -1.03
C ALA A 20 -5.60 -22.56 -2.51
N PHE A 21 -5.55 -21.29 -2.91
CA PHE A 21 -5.21 -20.89 -4.28
C PHE A 21 -3.83 -21.42 -4.70
N SER A 22 -2.82 -21.26 -3.86
CA SER A 22 -1.48 -21.72 -4.18
C SER A 22 -1.32 -23.23 -4.12
N LEU A 23 -2.04 -23.92 -3.23
CA LEU A 23 -2.12 -25.38 -3.26
C LEU A 23 -2.74 -25.88 -4.58
N ALA A 24 -3.76 -25.20 -5.10
CA ALA A 24 -4.36 -25.52 -6.38
C ALA A 24 -3.37 -25.34 -7.55
N ILE A 25 -2.59 -24.25 -7.57
CA ILE A 25 -1.54 -24.05 -8.58
C ILE A 25 -0.44 -25.11 -8.48
N ALA A 26 0.00 -25.43 -7.27
CA ALA A 26 1.02 -26.46 -7.05
C ALA A 26 0.53 -27.84 -7.54
N ALA A 27 -0.72 -28.19 -7.24
CA ALA A 27 -1.35 -29.43 -7.71
C ALA A 27 -1.47 -29.45 -9.24
N ALA A 28 -1.86 -28.34 -9.86
CA ALA A 28 -1.93 -28.22 -11.32
C ALA A 28 -0.55 -28.36 -11.97
N GLY A 29 0.48 -27.74 -11.40
CA GLY A 29 1.87 -27.87 -11.87
C GLY A 29 2.38 -29.32 -11.78
N ALA A 30 2.14 -29.99 -10.66
CA ALA A 30 2.49 -31.40 -10.48
C ALA A 30 1.72 -32.33 -11.44
N GLY A 31 0.41 -32.10 -11.62
CA GLY A 31 -0.42 -32.85 -12.56
C GLY A 31 0.03 -32.66 -14.02
N GLY A 32 0.34 -31.41 -14.41
CA GLY A 32 0.88 -31.10 -15.73
C GLY A 32 2.23 -31.78 -15.97
N ALA A 33 3.13 -31.74 -14.98
CA ALA A 33 4.41 -32.44 -15.06
C ALA A 33 4.24 -33.96 -15.24
N ALA A 34 3.37 -34.58 -14.44
CA ALA A 34 3.08 -36.01 -14.53
C ALA A 34 2.48 -36.41 -15.89
N LEU A 35 1.67 -35.54 -16.49
CA LEU A 35 1.05 -35.76 -17.81
C LEU A 35 2.06 -35.62 -18.96
N LEU A 36 3.01 -34.69 -18.85
CA LEU A 36 3.99 -34.35 -19.89
C LEU A 36 5.18 -35.32 -19.90
N TRP A 37 5.58 -35.85 -18.75
CA TRP A 37 6.75 -36.72 -18.61
C TRP A 37 6.70 -37.98 -19.51
N PRO A 38 5.65 -38.83 -19.50
CA PRO A 38 5.61 -40.04 -20.32
C PRO A 38 5.49 -39.76 -21.82
N ARG A 39 5.21 -38.51 -22.22
CA ARG A 39 5.10 -38.09 -23.62
C ARG A 39 6.42 -37.58 -24.22
N GLY A 40 7.53 -37.65 -23.48
CA GLY A 40 8.84 -37.20 -23.94
C GLY A 40 9.07 -35.69 -23.79
N TYR A 41 8.15 -34.95 -23.19
CA TYR A 41 8.28 -33.51 -22.96
C TYR A 41 8.98 -33.19 -21.63
N GLY A 42 10.11 -33.85 -21.36
CA GLY A 42 10.81 -33.79 -20.06
C GLY A 42 11.14 -32.36 -19.59
N TYR A 43 11.60 -31.49 -20.50
CA TYR A 43 11.90 -30.09 -20.18
C TYR A 43 10.66 -29.29 -19.75
N TRP A 44 9.53 -29.48 -20.43
CA TRP A 44 8.28 -28.81 -20.08
C TRP A 44 7.69 -29.35 -18.77
N ALA A 45 7.79 -30.65 -18.55
CA ALA A 45 7.39 -31.27 -17.29
C ALA A 45 8.20 -30.71 -16.11
N LEU A 46 9.52 -30.59 -16.26
CA LEU A 46 10.39 -29.97 -15.27
C LEU A 46 10.04 -28.51 -15.03
N GLY A 47 9.80 -27.73 -16.10
CA GLY A 47 9.39 -26.33 -16.00
C GLY A 47 8.07 -26.16 -15.24
N ALA A 48 7.06 -27.00 -15.52
CA ALA A 48 5.79 -26.98 -14.83
C ALA A 48 5.92 -27.32 -13.33
N ALA A 49 6.72 -28.34 -13.00
CA ALA A 49 6.98 -28.72 -11.61
C ALA A 49 7.70 -27.60 -10.84
N LEU A 50 8.73 -26.99 -11.42
CA LEU A 50 9.47 -25.89 -10.79
C LEU A 50 8.61 -24.63 -10.62
N ALA A 51 7.78 -24.29 -11.61
CA ALA A 51 6.85 -23.18 -11.50
C ALA A 51 5.83 -23.41 -10.36
N GLY A 52 5.27 -24.61 -10.27
CA GLY A 52 4.37 -24.99 -9.17
C GLY A 52 5.04 -24.91 -7.80
N ALA A 53 6.26 -25.43 -7.68
CA ALA A 53 7.05 -25.36 -6.45
C ALA A 53 7.41 -23.92 -6.05
N ALA A 54 7.77 -23.07 -7.01
CA ALA A 54 8.08 -21.65 -6.78
C ALA A 54 6.85 -20.89 -6.26
N VAL A 55 5.67 -21.13 -6.84
CA VAL A 55 4.42 -20.53 -6.35
C VAL A 55 4.09 -21.02 -4.94
N ALA A 56 4.26 -22.31 -4.66
CA ALA A 56 4.04 -22.88 -3.32
C ALA A 56 4.99 -22.27 -2.28
N ALA A 57 6.26 -22.06 -2.63
CA ALA A 57 7.24 -21.42 -1.76
C ALA A 57 6.87 -19.96 -1.45
N GLY A 58 6.35 -19.21 -2.44
CA GLY A 58 5.92 -17.82 -2.25
C GLY A 58 4.84 -17.63 -1.18
N VAL A 59 3.98 -18.63 -0.96
CA VAL A 59 2.92 -18.59 0.06
C VAL A 59 3.48 -18.42 1.46
N PHE A 60 4.63 -19.05 1.73
CA PHE A 60 5.24 -19.02 3.06
C PHE A 60 5.85 -17.65 3.39
N LEU A 61 6.09 -16.81 2.37
CA LEU A 61 6.75 -15.52 2.54
C LEU A 61 5.77 -14.35 2.70
N SER A 62 4.54 -14.40 2.17
CA SER A 62 3.65 -13.21 2.19
C SER A 62 2.14 -13.49 2.09
N SER A 63 1.58 -14.27 3.03
CA SER A 63 0.14 -14.63 3.00
C SER A 63 -0.62 -14.30 4.27
N GLY A 64 -0.11 -13.39 5.10
CA GLY A 64 -0.83 -12.91 6.28
C GLY A 64 -2.07 -12.10 5.89
N ALA A 65 -3.12 -12.23 6.70
CA ALA A 65 -4.27 -11.33 6.72
C ALA A 65 -4.64 -11.04 8.17
N ALA A 66 -5.18 -9.85 8.43
CA ALA A 66 -5.66 -9.48 9.75
C ALA A 66 -6.87 -8.55 9.63
N PRO A 67 -7.81 -8.58 10.59
CA PRO A 67 -8.85 -7.56 10.66
C PRO A 67 -8.22 -6.22 11.03
N CYS A 68 -8.69 -5.15 10.39
CA CYS A 68 -8.25 -3.80 10.66
C CYS A 68 -8.57 -3.42 12.11
N PRO A 69 -7.60 -2.93 12.89
CA PRO A 69 -7.81 -2.55 14.28
C PRO A 69 -8.77 -1.36 14.44
N SER A 70 -9.02 -0.59 13.38
CA SER A 70 -9.93 0.56 13.40
C SER A 70 -11.37 0.23 12.99
N CYS A 71 -11.59 -0.65 12.01
CA CYS A 71 -12.94 -0.93 11.47
C CYS A 71 -13.31 -2.41 11.34
N GLY A 72 -12.39 -3.33 11.64
CA GLY A 72 -12.59 -4.78 11.48
C GLY A 72 -12.44 -5.32 10.04
N GLY A 73 -12.37 -4.45 9.02
CA GLY A 73 -12.21 -4.87 7.62
C GLY A 73 -10.90 -5.61 7.34
N GLU A 74 -10.91 -6.58 6.43
CA GLU A 74 -9.71 -7.40 6.12
C GLU A 74 -8.58 -6.56 5.51
N ILE A 75 -7.36 -6.73 6.04
CA ILE A 75 -6.12 -6.17 5.49
C ILE A 75 -5.26 -7.33 5.00
N ALA A 76 -4.95 -7.33 3.71
CA ALA A 76 -4.09 -8.31 3.06
C ALA A 76 -3.46 -7.70 1.78
N PRO A 77 -2.29 -8.20 1.33
CA PRO A 77 -1.43 -9.17 2.01
C PRO A 77 -0.60 -8.52 3.12
N LEU A 78 -0.35 -9.26 4.20
CA LEU A 78 0.53 -8.88 5.30
C LEU A 78 1.71 -9.85 5.40
N GLY A 79 2.88 -9.34 5.76
CA GLY A 79 4.02 -10.15 6.17
C GLY A 79 3.92 -10.57 7.64
N PHE A 80 4.64 -11.62 8.04
CA PHE A 80 4.78 -11.97 9.47
C PHE A 80 5.86 -11.16 10.18
N GLY A 81 6.72 -10.46 9.43
CA GLY A 81 7.73 -9.55 9.96
C GLY A 81 7.16 -8.15 10.23
N GLU A 82 7.91 -7.13 9.83
CA GLU A 82 7.47 -5.74 9.94
C GLU A 82 6.49 -5.35 8.84
N ASN A 83 5.40 -4.69 9.23
CA ASN A 83 4.39 -4.13 8.37
C ASN A 83 4.26 -2.64 8.70
N ARG A 84 4.94 -1.77 7.97
CA ARG A 84 4.92 -0.32 8.25
C ARG A 84 3.90 0.37 7.37
N TYR A 85 3.09 1.25 7.98
CA TYR A 85 2.14 2.13 7.29
C TYR A 85 1.21 1.37 6.32
N VAL A 86 0.62 0.26 6.75
CA VAL A 86 -0.33 -0.49 5.92
C VAL A 86 -1.69 0.19 5.94
N ARG A 87 -2.18 0.61 4.77
CA ARG A 87 -3.52 1.20 4.62
C ARG A 87 -4.61 0.13 4.56
N CYS A 88 -5.65 0.29 5.36
CA CYS A 88 -6.86 -0.52 5.26
C CYS A 88 -7.67 -0.12 4.02
N PRO A 89 -8.03 -1.06 3.13
CA PRO A 89 -8.85 -0.74 1.96
C PRO A 89 -10.29 -0.36 2.31
N ALA A 90 -10.83 -0.86 3.43
CA ALA A 90 -12.22 -0.64 3.81
C ALA A 90 -12.46 0.74 4.44
N CYS A 91 -11.64 1.14 5.41
CA CYS A 91 -11.82 2.42 6.12
C CYS A 91 -10.73 3.45 5.84
N GLY A 92 -9.73 3.14 5.01
CA GLY A 92 -8.59 4.01 4.71
C GLY A 92 -7.64 4.32 5.89
N GLY A 93 -7.88 3.78 7.09
CA GLY A 93 -7.00 3.97 8.23
C GLY A 93 -5.65 3.28 8.04
N TYR A 94 -4.59 3.83 8.62
CA TYR A 94 -3.26 3.20 8.58
C TYR A 94 -2.98 2.40 9.85
N SER A 95 -2.26 1.29 9.69
CA SER A 95 -1.81 0.40 10.76
C SER A 95 -0.31 0.15 10.66
N GLU A 96 0.32 -0.10 11.80
CA GLU A 96 1.69 -0.62 11.90
C GLU A 96 1.63 -2.04 12.45
N GLY A 97 2.66 -2.84 12.20
CA GLY A 97 2.74 -4.20 12.71
C GLY A 97 4.16 -4.74 12.80
N GLU A 98 4.36 -5.61 13.77
CA GLU A 98 5.59 -6.30 14.08
C GLU A 98 5.24 -7.63 14.76
N GLY A 99 6.08 -8.66 14.60
CA GLY A 99 5.89 -9.93 15.29
C GLY A 99 4.57 -10.65 14.97
N GLY A 100 4.02 -10.47 13.77
CA GLY A 100 2.74 -11.07 13.38
C GLY A 100 1.52 -10.46 14.08
N ALA A 101 1.62 -9.25 14.61
CA ALA A 101 0.48 -8.46 15.07
C ALA A 101 0.45 -7.10 14.34
N ILE A 102 -0.74 -6.55 14.13
CA ILE A 102 -0.94 -5.19 13.62
C ILE A 102 -1.75 -4.37 14.63
N TRP A 103 -1.53 -3.06 14.69
CA TRP A 103 -2.27 -2.13 15.54
C TRP A 103 -2.49 -0.80 14.80
N ALA A 104 -3.51 -0.06 15.21
CA ALA A 104 -3.82 1.23 14.61
C ALA A 104 -2.70 2.24 14.89
N ILE A 105 -2.37 3.06 13.89
CA ILE A 105 -1.41 4.15 14.09
C ILE A 105 -1.99 5.20 15.05
N GLU A 106 -1.14 5.70 15.95
CA GLU A 106 -1.48 6.79 16.86
C GLU A 106 -1.88 8.07 16.09
N PRO A 107 -2.93 8.81 16.52
CA PRO A 107 -3.43 9.98 15.80
C PRO A 107 -2.37 11.05 15.49
N ASP A 108 -1.41 11.27 16.40
CA ASP A 108 -0.35 12.27 16.26
C ASP A 108 0.97 11.68 15.70
N ARG A 109 0.93 10.46 15.12
CA ARG A 109 2.11 9.83 14.52
C ARG A 109 2.70 10.69 13.40
N VAL A 110 4.01 10.90 13.49
CA VAL A 110 4.83 11.52 12.43
C VAL A 110 5.82 10.50 11.89
N ALA A 111 5.71 10.18 10.61
CA ALA A 111 6.62 9.27 9.92
C ALA A 111 7.98 9.94 9.66
N GLY A 112 9.05 9.14 9.60
CA GLY A 112 10.40 9.61 9.26
C GLY A 112 10.52 10.09 7.80
N ARG A 113 9.65 9.59 6.91
CA ARG A 113 9.53 9.96 5.50
C ARG A 113 8.04 10.16 5.16
N PRO A 114 7.69 10.78 4.02
CA PRO A 114 6.30 10.92 3.61
C PRO A 114 5.72 9.54 3.25
N GLU A 115 4.98 8.93 4.17
CA GLU A 115 4.48 7.56 4.03
C GLU A 115 2.96 7.53 3.85
N PHE A 116 2.24 8.50 4.41
CA PHE A 116 0.78 8.55 4.35
C PHE A 116 0.32 9.08 3.00
N ALA A 117 -0.11 8.17 2.14
CA ALA A 117 -0.57 8.45 0.79
C ALA A 117 -2.02 8.96 0.75
N ILE A 118 -2.19 10.11 0.08
CA ILE A 118 -3.46 10.79 -0.18
C ILE A 118 -3.71 10.75 -1.69
N PRO A 119 -4.78 10.09 -2.17
CA PRO A 119 -5.15 10.13 -3.56
C PRO A 119 -5.71 11.52 -3.90
N LEU A 120 -5.13 12.16 -4.90
CA LEU A 120 -5.57 13.46 -5.38
C LEU A 120 -6.46 13.28 -6.62
N ALA A 121 -7.76 13.17 -6.39
CA ALA A 121 -8.78 13.11 -7.44
C ALA A 121 -9.66 14.37 -7.40
N GLY A 122 -9.84 15.03 -8.54
CA GLY A 122 -10.76 16.17 -8.66
C GLY A 122 -10.31 17.43 -7.93
N ALA A 123 -11.27 18.15 -7.33
CA ALA A 123 -10.99 19.33 -6.50
C ALA A 123 -10.86 18.88 -5.04
N TRP A 124 -9.73 19.19 -4.42
CA TRP A 124 -9.44 18.82 -3.03
C TRP A 124 -9.19 20.04 -2.16
N ARG A 125 -9.51 19.91 -0.87
CA ARG A 125 -9.21 20.90 0.17
C ARG A 125 -8.14 20.37 1.10
N LEU A 126 -7.02 21.07 1.21
CA LEU A 126 -5.97 20.74 2.17
C LEU A 126 -6.35 21.31 3.56
N PRO A 127 -6.17 20.55 4.65
CA PRO A 127 -6.38 21.07 6.00
C PRO A 127 -5.34 22.15 6.33
N GLY A 128 -5.69 23.10 7.20
CA GLY A 128 -4.79 24.14 7.72
C GLY A 128 -3.72 23.63 8.70
N LEU A 129 -3.26 22.40 8.51
CA LEU A 129 -2.27 21.73 9.35
C LEU A 129 -0.98 21.52 8.54
N CYS A 130 0.16 21.49 9.21
CA CYS A 130 1.44 21.19 8.61
C CYS A 130 1.47 19.74 8.14
N CYS A 131 1.76 19.51 6.86
CA CYS A 131 1.86 18.15 6.31
C CYS A 131 3.04 17.34 6.90
N ALA A 132 4.02 18.01 7.50
CA ALA A 132 5.18 17.38 8.14
C ALA A 132 4.89 16.88 9.56
N CYS A 133 4.31 17.72 10.43
CA CYS A 133 4.13 17.41 11.86
C CYS A 133 2.66 17.42 12.34
N GLY A 134 1.74 18.05 11.62
CA GLY A 134 0.33 18.16 12.01
C GLY A 134 -0.03 19.35 12.90
N GLU A 135 0.93 20.24 13.21
CA GLU A 135 0.68 21.53 13.89
C GLU A 135 -0.05 22.52 12.97
N GLU A 136 -0.49 23.66 13.48
CA GLU A 136 -1.12 24.71 12.66
C GLU A 136 -0.16 25.24 11.58
N ALA A 137 -0.67 25.39 10.36
CA ALA A 137 0.11 25.89 9.24
C ALA A 137 0.08 27.41 9.18
N VAL A 138 1.28 28.01 9.05
CA VAL A 138 1.45 29.47 8.92
C VAL A 138 2.00 29.87 7.55
N ARG A 139 2.41 28.89 6.74
CA ARG A 139 2.96 29.10 5.39
C ARG A 139 2.59 27.94 4.47
N THR A 140 2.78 28.12 3.18
CA THR A 140 2.70 27.04 2.19
C THR A 140 4.06 26.81 1.52
N GLU A 141 4.25 25.61 0.99
CA GLU A 141 5.41 25.23 0.19
C GLU A 141 4.93 24.62 -1.11
N ARG A 142 5.45 25.12 -2.23
CA ARG A 142 5.07 24.66 -3.56
C ARG A 142 5.75 23.34 -3.90
N ILE A 143 4.94 22.30 -4.12
CA ILE A 143 5.40 20.99 -4.56
C ILE A 143 4.90 20.77 -5.99
N THR A 144 5.84 20.60 -6.91
CA THR A 144 5.54 20.40 -8.33
C THR A 144 5.99 19.03 -8.77
N ILE A 145 5.09 18.24 -9.33
CA ILE A 145 5.47 17.02 -10.05
C ILE A 145 5.42 17.24 -11.55
N ARG A 146 6.49 16.83 -12.21
CA ARG A 146 6.48 16.63 -13.66
C ARG A 146 5.79 15.30 -13.91
N ARG A 147 4.58 15.34 -14.48
CA ARG A 147 3.91 14.12 -14.93
C ARG A 147 4.68 13.59 -16.13
N ALA A 148 5.50 12.57 -15.88
CA ALA A 148 6.25 11.91 -16.94
C ALA A 148 5.28 11.20 -17.89
N PHE A 149 5.60 11.22 -19.18
CA PHE A 149 4.88 10.50 -20.21
C PHE A 149 4.70 9.04 -19.84
N THR A 150 3.58 8.45 -20.24
CA THR A 150 3.51 7.01 -20.44
C THR A 150 4.61 6.59 -21.42
N ARG A 151 5.57 5.79 -20.94
CA ARG A 151 6.52 5.08 -21.80
C ARG A 151 5.69 4.23 -22.77
N GLY A 152 5.58 4.66 -24.03
CA GLY A 152 4.94 3.84 -25.06
C GLY A 152 4.30 4.58 -26.21
N SER A 153 4.01 5.89 -26.09
CA SER A 153 3.46 6.64 -27.23
C SER A 153 4.11 8.01 -27.41
N PRO A 154 4.80 8.27 -28.53
CA PRO A 154 5.33 9.59 -28.86
C PRO A 154 4.22 10.62 -29.12
N THR A 155 2.96 10.21 -29.25
CA THR A 155 1.80 11.09 -29.50
C THR A 155 0.95 11.34 -28.25
N SER A 156 1.31 10.80 -27.09
CA SER A 156 0.54 11.08 -25.87
C SER A 156 0.64 12.58 -25.50
N PRO A 157 -0.49 13.26 -25.25
CA PRO A 157 -0.48 14.67 -24.88
C PRO A 157 0.32 14.88 -23.59
N ARG A 158 1.18 15.91 -23.57
CA ARG A 158 1.88 16.34 -22.36
C ARG A 158 0.85 16.73 -21.31
N LEU A 159 0.78 15.97 -20.22
CA LEU A 159 0.00 16.38 -19.06
C LEU A 159 0.67 17.62 -18.42
N PRO A 160 -0.09 18.66 -18.06
CA PRO A 160 0.46 19.80 -17.36
C PRO A 160 1.09 19.36 -16.03
N ASN A 161 2.12 20.09 -15.61
CA ASN A 161 2.71 19.89 -14.28
C ASN A 161 1.64 20.08 -13.22
N LEU A 162 1.57 19.15 -12.26
CA LEU A 162 0.70 19.33 -11.10
C LEU A 162 1.50 20.08 -10.04
N THR A 163 1.00 21.25 -9.67
CA THR A 163 1.57 22.10 -8.62
C THR A 163 0.60 22.16 -7.46
N ILE A 164 1.08 21.92 -6.24
CA ILE A 164 0.29 21.94 -5.01
C ILE A 164 0.99 22.83 -3.99
N GLU A 165 0.22 23.69 -3.34
CA GLU A 165 0.68 24.52 -2.24
C GLU A 165 0.45 23.78 -0.91
N ALA A 166 1.45 23.01 -0.46
CA ALA A 166 1.35 22.18 0.72
C ALA A 166 1.55 23.01 2.01
N PRO A 167 0.62 22.96 2.97
CA PRO A 167 0.68 23.75 4.20
C PRO A 167 1.78 23.27 5.16
N HIS A 168 2.51 24.20 5.76
CA HIS A 168 3.62 23.97 6.69
C HIS A 168 3.57 24.92 7.89
N CYS A 169 4.08 24.45 9.03
CA CYS A 169 4.37 25.29 10.19
C CYS A 169 5.66 26.12 9.97
N ALA A 170 5.99 26.98 10.92
CA ALA A 170 7.22 27.79 10.87
C ALA A 170 8.51 26.95 10.93
N ARG A 171 8.47 25.77 11.55
CA ARG A 171 9.67 24.97 11.89
C ARG A 171 10.10 23.96 10.82
N HIS A 172 9.16 23.46 10.02
CA HIS A 172 9.40 22.34 9.11
C HIS A 172 9.36 22.79 7.68
N THR A 173 10.35 22.40 6.87
CA THR A 173 10.34 22.39 5.40
C THR A 173 10.22 20.94 4.89
N GLY A 174 9.61 20.77 3.71
CA GLY A 174 9.34 19.45 3.16
C GLY A 174 8.46 18.56 4.04
N GLY A 175 8.52 17.24 3.84
CA GLY A 175 7.63 16.30 4.54
C GLY A 175 6.32 16.01 3.80
N ALA A 176 6.17 16.59 2.62
CA ALA A 176 5.27 16.10 1.59
C ALA A 176 6.06 15.76 0.33
N ALA A 177 5.64 14.71 -0.37
CA ALA A 177 6.17 14.31 -1.66
C ALA A 177 5.00 14.01 -2.60
N LEU A 178 5.14 14.39 -3.86
CA LEU A 178 4.22 13.92 -4.89
C LEU A 178 4.84 12.71 -5.55
N ASP A 179 4.05 11.67 -5.73
CA ASP A 179 4.40 10.49 -6.51
C ASP A 179 3.54 10.46 -7.78
N GLY A 180 4.22 10.41 -8.93
CA GLY A 180 3.59 10.38 -10.25
C GLY A 180 3.29 8.96 -10.74
N GLU A 181 3.89 7.95 -10.11
CA GLU A 181 3.51 6.56 -10.31
C GLU A 181 2.31 6.27 -9.43
N ALA A 182 1.25 5.71 -10.03
CA ALA A 182 0.14 5.13 -9.29
C ALA A 182 0.74 4.08 -8.35
N SER A 183 0.91 4.43 -7.07
CA SER A 183 1.41 3.49 -6.08
C SER A 183 0.48 2.28 -6.14
N ARG A 184 1.04 1.07 -6.25
CA ARG A 184 0.28 -0.19 -6.35
C ARG A 184 -0.80 -0.33 -5.28
N GLU A 185 -0.65 0.40 -4.17
CA GLU A 185 -1.58 0.57 -3.06
C GLU A 185 -2.97 1.14 -3.44
N PHE A 186 -3.07 1.93 -4.51
CA PHE A 186 -4.34 2.50 -5.01
C PHE A 186 -4.82 1.86 -6.32
N SER A 187 -4.31 0.66 -6.65
CA SER A 187 -4.76 -0.13 -7.80
C SER A 187 -6.17 -0.70 -7.58
N VAL A 188 -7.16 0.18 -7.51
CA VAL A 188 -8.57 -0.20 -7.67
C VAL A 188 -8.84 -0.19 -9.17
N GLU A 189 -9.26 -1.33 -9.71
CA GLU A 189 -9.63 -1.51 -11.13
C GLU A 189 -10.65 -0.47 -11.65
N ALA A 190 -11.33 0.25 -10.75
CA ALA A 190 -12.32 1.26 -11.04
C ALA A 190 -11.77 2.63 -11.48
N MET A 191 -10.47 2.94 -11.31
CA MET A 191 -9.90 4.21 -11.78
C MET A 191 -8.71 3.96 -12.71
N LYS A 192 -8.99 3.69 -13.99
CA LYS A 192 -8.03 3.72 -15.11
C LYS A 192 -7.50 5.14 -15.42
N GLY A 193 -7.48 6.04 -14.44
CA GLY A 193 -6.97 7.40 -14.53
C GLY A 193 -5.78 7.57 -13.59
N TYR A 194 -4.76 8.30 -14.05
CA TYR A 194 -3.53 8.60 -13.30
C TYR A 194 -3.85 9.35 -12.00
N LEU A 195 -4.09 8.62 -10.91
CA LEU A 195 -4.21 9.21 -9.58
C LEU A 195 -2.84 9.68 -9.14
N THR A 196 -2.65 11.00 -9.12
CA THR A 196 -1.48 11.57 -8.45
C THR A 196 -1.65 11.36 -6.96
N VAL A 197 -0.58 10.90 -6.30
CA VAL A 197 -0.61 10.64 -4.86
C VAL A 197 0.24 11.69 -4.18
N LEU A 198 -0.34 12.37 -3.18
CA LEU A 198 0.39 13.20 -2.24
C LEU A 198 0.72 12.36 -1.02
N ARG A 199 2.00 12.08 -0.80
CA ARG A 199 2.47 11.47 0.44
C ARG A 199 2.83 12.55 1.45
N VAL A 200 2.45 12.34 2.71
CA VAL A 200 2.75 13.25 3.82
C VAL A 200 3.34 12.50 5.01
N ARG A 201 4.04 13.22 5.90
CA ARG A 201 4.63 12.64 7.12
C ARG A 201 3.68 12.60 8.30
N SER A 202 2.72 13.52 8.40
CA SER A 202 1.80 13.60 9.54
C SER A 202 0.54 12.77 9.31
N TYR A 203 0.25 11.81 10.19
CA TYR A 203 -1.00 11.05 10.15
C TYR A 203 -2.21 11.93 10.51
N ARG A 204 -2.01 12.90 11.41
CA ARG A 204 -3.04 13.90 11.76
C ARG A 204 -3.46 14.71 10.54
N PHE A 205 -2.50 15.18 9.74
CA PHE A 205 -2.78 15.86 8.47
C PHE A 205 -3.60 14.96 7.53
N TYR A 206 -3.18 13.69 7.37
CA TYR A 206 -3.87 12.71 6.54
C TYR A 206 -5.34 12.52 6.96
N ARG A 207 -5.60 12.35 8.26
CA ARG A 207 -6.95 12.18 8.79
C ARG A 207 -7.82 13.40 8.55
N ALA A 208 -7.30 14.60 8.87
CA ALA A 208 -8.01 15.85 8.64
C ALA A 208 -8.33 16.06 7.15
N PHE A 209 -7.41 15.67 6.25
CA PHE A 209 -7.69 15.70 4.81
C PHE A 209 -8.87 14.80 4.44
N ARG A 210 -8.92 13.56 4.96
CA ARG A 210 -10.04 12.66 4.67
C ARG A 210 -11.36 13.17 5.21
N GLU A 211 -11.37 13.67 6.43
CA GLU A 211 -12.55 14.27 7.05
C GLU A 211 -13.08 15.46 6.21
N LEU A 212 -12.18 16.29 5.65
CA LEU A 212 -12.56 17.43 4.80
C LEU A 212 -13.06 17.06 3.40
N ASN A 213 -12.64 15.91 2.86
CA ASN A 213 -12.91 15.53 1.46
C ASN A 213 -13.84 14.30 1.34
N GLY A 214 -14.57 13.96 2.41
CA GLY A 214 -15.56 12.86 2.40
C GLY A 214 -14.93 11.48 2.20
N GLY A 215 -13.77 11.27 2.82
CA GLY A 215 -12.90 10.11 2.58
C GLY A 215 -13.39 8.79 3.14
#